data_AF-A0A1G1J0N9-F1
#
_entry.id   AF-A0A1G1J0N9-F1
#
_cell.length_a   1.000
_cell.length_b   1.000
_cell.length_c   1.000
_cell.angle_alpha   90.00
_cell.angle_beta   90.00
_cell.angle_gamma   90.00
#
_symmetry.space_group_name_H-M   'P 1'
#
loop_
_entity.id
_entity.type
_entity.pdbx_description
1 polymer ?
#
loop_
_entity_poly.entity_id
_entity_poly.type
_entity_poly.pdbx_seq_one_letter_code
_entity_poly.pdbx_strand_id
1 'polypeptide(L)'
;MQTISLKSSSAETVIPLLRNAIDREKRILKESVRVAKEKVNKLAGTLSVDIDKLMKGEVEHTDSNDMQLIELEGEVEVLRHLESELNDFESVEICR
;
A
#
# COMPACT_ATOMS: atom_id res chain seq x y z
N MET A 1 7.67 6.27 19.52
CA MET A 1 7.60 7.25 18.42
C MET A 1 9.00 7.70 18.08
N GLN A 2 9.33 7.75 16.79
CA GLN A 2 10.59 8.32 16.31
C GLN A 2 10.31 9.73 15.76
N THR A 3 11.27 10.64 15.89
CA THR A 3 11.11 12.03 15.47
C THR A 3 12.12 12.38 14.38
N ILE A 4 11.66 13.02 13.32
CA ILE A 4 12.50 13.59 12.27
C ILE A 4 12.54 15.11 12.49
N SER A 5 13.73 15.70 12.59
CA SER A 5 13.90 17.14 12.78
C SER A 5 14.32 17.83 11.48
N LEU A 6 13.63 18.91 11.13
CA LEU A 6 13.91 19.72 9.95
C LEU A 6 14.35 21.13 10.38
N LYS A 7 15.39 21.67 9.73
CA LYS A 7 15.82 23.07 9.91
C LYS A 7 15.32 23.90 8.72
N SER A 8 14.70 25.04 9.00
CA SER A 8 14.21 25.98 7.98
C SER A 8 14.45 27.42 8.44
N SER A 9 14.71 28.32 7.50
CA SER A 9 14.76 29.77 7.74
C SER A 9 13.37 30.41 7.87
N SER A 10 12.30 29.69 7.49
CA SER A 10 10.91 30.13 7.64
C SER A 10 10.00 28.95 8.01
N ALA A 11 9.78 28.77 9.32
CA ALA A 11 8.85 27.76 9.81
C ALA A 11 7.40 28.06 9.40
N GLU A 12 7.01 29.34 9.37
CA GLU A 12 5.67 29.79 9.00
C GLU A 12 5.27 29.39 7.58
N THR A 13 6.24 29.38 6.66
CA THR A 13 6.00 28.93 5.27
C THR A 13 6.12 27.42 5.12
N VAL A 14 7.09 26.79 5.78
CA VAL A 14 7.39 25.37 5.58
C VAL A 14 6.37 24.44 6.24
N ILE A 15 5.87 24.77 7.43
CA ILE A 15 4.90 23.91 8.13
C ILE A 15 3.62 23.69 7.30
N PRO A 16 2.95 24.71 6.75
CA PRO A 16 1.78 24.51 5.89
C PRO A 16 2.08 23.67 4.64
N LEU A 17 3.24 23.87 4.02
CA LEU A 17 3.66 23.10 2.84
C LEU A 17 3.82 21.62 3.17
N LEU A 18 4.48 21.30 4.28
CA LEU A 18 4.65 19.92 4.74
C LEU A 18 3.31 19.27 5.08
N ARG A 19 2.39 19.99 5.73
CA ARG A 19 1.03 19.49 6.00
C ARG A 19 0.32 19.11 4.70
N ASN A 20 0.31 20.04 3.74
CA ASN A 20 -0.31 19.80 2.43
C ASN A 20 0.34 18.63 1.69
N ALA A 21 1.66 18.49 1.76
CA ALA A 21 2.38 17.39 1.14
C ALA A 21 1.99 16.03 1.76
N ILE A 22 1.96 15.94 3.10
CA ILE A 22 1.53 14.74 3.81
C ILE A 22 0.08 14.38 3.48
N ASP A 23 -0.83 15.36 3.48
CA ASP A 23 -2.24 15.12 3.17
C ASP A 23 -2.45 14.68 1.72
N ARG A 24 -1.65 15.21 0.80
CA ARG A 24 -1.65 14.77 -0.60
C ARG A 24 -1.14 13.33 -0.72
N GLU A 25 -0.04 13.00 -0.05
CA GLU A 25 0.55 11.67 -0.09
C GLU A 25 -0.42 10.62 0.48
N LYS A 26 -1.05 10.91 1.63
CA LYS A 26 -2.11 10.07 2.21
C LYS A 26 -3.23 9.77 1.22
N ARG A 27 -3.63 10.77 0.42
CA ARG A 27 -4.70 10.62 -0.58
C ARG A 27 -4.26 9.75 -1.76
N ILE A 28 -3.03 9.92 -2.23
CA ILE A 28 -2.45 9.11 -3.30
C ILE A 28 -2.36 7.65 -2.84
N LEU A 29 -1.80 7.39 -1.67
CA LEU A 29 -1.71 6.05 -1.09
C LEU A 29 -3.08 5.39 -0.92
N LYS A 30 -4.09 6.12 -0.40
CA LYS A 30 -5.46 5.60 -0.28
C LYS A 30 -6.05 5.14 -1.61
N GLU A 31 -5.83 5.93 -2.67
CA GLU A 31 -6.29 5.58 -4.00
C GLU A 31 -5.51 4.39 -4.59
N SER A 32 -4.19 4.36 -4.39
CA SER A 32 -3.36 3.22 -4.81
C SER A 32 -3.79 1.92 -4.14
N VAL A 33 -4.05 1.95 -2.82
CA VAL A 33 -4.58 0.80 -2.06
C VAL A 33 -5.93 0.36 -2.64
N ARG A 34 -6.83 1.31 -2.93
CA ARG A 34 -8.15 1.00 -3.52
C ARG A 34 -8.00 0.26 -4.85
N VAL A 35 -7.16 0.78 -5.75
CA VAL A 35 -6.93 0.20 -7.08
C VAL A 35 -6.25 -1.17 -6.99
N ALA A 36 -5.22 -1.31 -6.15
CA ALA A 36 -4.54 -2.59 -5.93
C ALA A 36 -5.51 -3.65 -5.38
N LYS A 37 -6.34 -3.28 -4.41
CA LYS A 37 -7.37 -4.17 -3.84
C LYS A 37 -8.40 -4.61 -4.88
N GLU A 38 -8.83 -3.70 -5.76
CA GLU A 38 -9.71 -4.05 -6.88
C GLU A 38 -9.06 -5.05 -7.85
N LYS A 39 -7.77 -4.86 -8.16
CA LYS A 39 -7.02 -5.78 -9.02
C LYS A 39 -6.87 -7.17 -8.38
N VAL A 40 -6.47 -7.23 -7.11
CA VAL A 40 -6.36 -8.48 -6.33
C VAL A 40 -7.70 -9.22 -6.31
N ASN A 41 -8.80 -8.52 -5.97
CA ASN A 41 -10.14 -9.14 -5.92
C ASN A 41 -10.58 -9.68 -7.29
N LYS A 42 -10.28 -8.95 -8.37
CA LYS A 42 -10.60 -9.38 -9.73
C LYS A 42 -9.81 -10.62 -10.13
N LEU A 43 -8.51 -10.66 -9.85
CA LEU A 43 -7.65 -11.81 -10.16
C LEU A 43 -8.06 -13.04 -9.34
N ALA A 44 -8.25 -12.88 -8.03
CA ALA A 44 -8.71 -13.96 -7.15
C ALA A 44 -10.08 -14.50 -7.58
N GLY A 45 -11.02 -13.62 -7.93
CA GLY A 45 -12.33 -14.02 -8.45
C GLY A 45 -12.25 -14.74 -9.80
N THR A 46 -11.36 -14.30 -10.70
CA THR A 46 -11.15 -14.95 -12.01
C THR A 46 -10.57 -16.36 -11.86
N LEU A 47 -9.62 -16.52 -10.92
CA LEU A 47 -8.96 -17.78 -10.65
C LEU A 47 -9.76 -18.69 -9.71
N SER A 48 -10.83 -18.17 -9.09
CA SER A 48 -11.59 -18.85 -8.03
C SER A 48 -10.69 -19.34 -6.89
N VAL A 49 -9.70 -18.51 -6.53
CA VAL A 49 -8.67 -18.84 -5.53
C VAL A 49 -8.93 -18.08 -4.23
N ASP A 50 -8.74 -18.78 -3.13
CA ASP A 50 -8.66 -18.19 -1.79
C ASP A 50 -7.25 -17.60 -1.59
N ILE A 51 -7.17 -16.29 -1.39
CA ILE A 51 -5.91 -15.56 -1.25
C ILE A 51 -5.11 -16.05 -0.03
N ASP A 52 -5.77 -16.36 1.08
CA ASP A 52 -5.07 -16.79 2.30
C ASP A 52 -4.43 -18.16 2.11
N LYS A 53 -5.10 -19.04 1.35
CA LYS A 53 -4.54 -20.35 0.97
C LYS A 53 -3.38 -20.20 -0.02
N LEU A 54 -3.54 -19.33 -1.01
CA LEU A 54 -2.48 -19.05 -1.99
C LEU A 54 -1.21 -18.58 -1.29
N MET A 55 -1.31 -17.57 -0.43
CA MET A 55 -0.15 -17.02 0.27
C MET A 55 0.47 -17.98 1.31
N LYS A 56 -0.19 -19.10 1.64
CA LYS A 56 0.37 -20.19 2.45
C LYS A 56 0.99 -21.31 1.61
N GLY A 57 0.94 -21.23 0.29
CA GLY A 57 1.38 -22.27 -0.63
C GLY A 57 0.45 -23.49 -0.67
N GLU A 58 -0.81 -23.33 -0.26
CA GLU A 58 -1.82 -24.40 -0.27
C GLU A 58 -2.56 -24.53 -1.62
N VAL A 59 -2.26 -23.63 -2.57
CA VAL A 59 -2.84 -23.63 -3.92
C VAL A 59 -1.84 -24.22 -4.90
N GLU A 60 -2.27 -25.25 -5.61
CA GLU A 60 -1.43 -25.94 -6.58
C GLU A 60 -1.20 -25.09 -7.84
N HIS A 61 0.07 -24.89 -8.16
CA HIS A 61 0.52 -24.29 -9.40
C HIS A 61 0.67 -25.39 -10.45
N THR A 62 -0.14 -25.30 -11.49
CA THR A 62 -0.12 -26.13 -12.69
C THR A 62 0.34 -25.30 -13.86
N ASP A 63 0.83 -25.92 -14.93
CA ASP A 63 1.25 -25.20 -16.15
C ASP A 63 0.15 -24.27 -16.72
N SER A 64 -1.12 -24.55 -16.43
CA SER A 64 -2.26 -23.77 -16.92
C SER A 64 -2.59 -22.52 -16.11
N ASN A 65 -2.18 -22.43 -14.85
CA ASN A 65 -2.53 -21.34 -13.93
C ASN A 65 -1.31 -20.65 -13.29
N ASP A 66 -0.11 -21.21 -13.40
CA ASP A 66 1.12 -20.79 -12.73
C ASP A 66 1.38 -19.28 -12.88
N MET A 67 1.41 -18.77 -14.11
CA MET A 67 1.66 -17.35 -14.36
C MET A 67 0.62 -16.42 -13.73
N GLN A 68 -0.65 -16.83 -13.69
CA GLN A 68 -1.72 -16.01 -13.13
C GLN A 68 -1.71 -16.03 -11.60
N LEU A 69 -1.33 -17.17 -11.01
CA LEU A 69 -1.15 -17.29 -9.57
C LEU A 69 0.04 -16.45 -9.11
N ILE A 70 1.17 -16.50 -9.82
CA ILE A 70 2.34 -15.64 -9.57
C ILE A 70 1.97 -14.15 -9.68
N GLU A 71 1.18 -13.77 -10.69
CA GLU A 71 0.68 -12.40 -10.79
C GLU A 71 -0.15 -12.03 -9.55
N LEU A 72 -1.09 -12.89 -9.14
CA LEU A 72 -1.91 -12.64 -7.96
C LEU A 72 -1.08 -12.52 -6.68
N GLU A 73 -0.09 -13.39 -6.47
CA GLU A 73 0.84 -13.31 -5.33
C GLU A 73 1.59 -11.97 -5.30
N GLY A 74 2.10 -11.55 -6.46
CA GLY A 74 2.78 -10.26 -6.60
C GLY A 74 1.86 -9.08 -6.27
N GLU A 75 0.63 -9.08 -6.76
CA GLU A 75 -0.35 -8.03 -6.49
C GLU A 75 -0.78 -7.99 -5.02
N VAL A 76 -0.89 -9.14 -4.36
CA VAL A 76 -1.16 -9.22 -2.92
C VAL A 76 -0.02 -8.60 -2.12
N GLU A 77 1.23 -8.85 -2.50
CA GLU A 77 2.38 -8.28 -1.81
C GLU A 77 2.49 -6.76 -2.01
N VAL A 78 2.18 -6.28 -3.22
CA VAL A 78 2.06 -4.83 -3.49
C VAL A 78 0.97 -4.20 -2.62
N LEU A 79 -0.21 -4.83 -2.53
CA LEU A 79 -1.30 -4.33 -1.69
C LEU A 79 -0.87 -4.25 -0.22
N ARG A 80 -0.24 -5.30 0.32
CA ARG A 80 0.26 -5.33 1.71
C ARG A 80 1.26 -4.22 1.97
N HIS A 81 2.18 -3.99 1.03
CA HIS A 81 3.17 -2.92 1.15
C HIS A 81 2.49 -1.54 1.19
N LEU A 82 1.55 -1.27 0.28
CA LEU A 82 0.80 -0.01 0.25
C LEU A 82 -0.05 0.21 1.52
N GLU A 83 -0.68 -0.83 2.03
CA GLU A 83 -1.43 -0.76 3.29
C GLU A 83 -0.52 -0.46 4.49
N SER A 84 0.69 -1.05 4.51
CA SER A 84 1.70 -0.74 5.53
C SER A 84 2.17 0.71 5.46
N GLU A 85 2.53 1.20 4.26
CA GLU A 85 2.96 2.59 4.07
C GLU A 85 1.85 3.58 4.44
N LEU A 86 0.60 3.28 4.09
CA LEU A 86 -0.53 4.11 4.46
C LEU A 86 -0.70 4.19 5.98
N ASN A 87 -0.60 3.06 6.69
CA ASN A 87 -0.69 3.03 8.15
C ASN A 87 0.44 3.85 8.79
N ASP A 88 1.66 3.73 8.29
CA ASP A 88 2.81 4.51 8.77
C ASP A 88 2.56 6.01 8.54
N PHE A 89 2.11 6.40 7.34
CA PHE A 89 1.82 7.80 7.01
C PHE A 89 0.64 8.36 7.81
N GLU A 90 -0.40 7.57 8.09
CA GLU A 90 -1.54 8.01 8.90
C GLU A 90 -1.10 8.44 10.30
N SER A 91 -0.06 7.82 10.85
CA SER A 91 0.53 8.18 12.14
C SER A 91 1.44 9.42 12.13
N VAL A 92 1.77 9.96 10.95
CA VAL A 92 2.65 11.13 10.82
C VAL A 92 1.94 12.40 11.26
N GLU A 93 2.57 13.09 12.21
CA GLU A 93 2.13 14.37 12.75
C GLU A 93 3.27 15.39 12.72
N ILE A 94 2.95 16.65 12.37
CA ILE A 94 3.89 17.76 12.47
C ILE A 94 3.76 18.40 13.85
N CYS A 95 4.72 18.09 14.72
CA CYS A 95 4.89 18.70 16.04
C CYS A 95 5.44 20.14 15.91
N ARG A 96 5.13 21.00 16.89
CA ARG A 96 5.63 22.38 16.97
C ARG A 96 6.88 22.48 17.83
#